data_AF-A0A7W1VQF9-F1
#
_entry.id   AF-A0A7W1VQF9-F1
#
_cell.length_a   1.000
_cell.length_b   1.000
_cell.length_c   1.000
_cell.angle_alpha   90.00
_cell.angle_beta   90.00
_cell.angle_gamma   90.00
#
_symmetry.space_group_name_H-M   'P 1'
#
loop_
_entity.id
_entity.type
_entity.pdbx_description
1 polymer ?
#
loop_
_entity_poly.entity_id
_entity_poly.type
_entity_poly.pdbx_seq_one_letter_code
_entity_poly.pdbx_strand_id
1 'polypeptide(L)'
;MKRLLLCSLVVLLAGTAFARWVLIPTEKLLTETDLVVVARLSDVTRTTKKDVDHGSGILTVSEVLKGPATPGQKLTLEWANQQRISRRIDHADQSGKTNIWLLQKTTNGTFTANYPGRVLDLEQREEVRNLLKKR
;
A
#
# COMPACT_ATOMS: atom_id res chain seq x y z
N MET A 1 65.46 -2.59 -13.28
CA MET A 1 64.68 -1.45 -12.75
C MET A 1 63.28 -1.95 -12.41
N LYS A 2 62.92 -1.94 -11.12
CA LYS A 2 61.60 -2.33 -10.58
C LYS A 2 60.69 -1.09 -10.52
N ARG A 3 59.52 -1.12 -11.15
CA ARG A 3 58.29 -0.37 -10.78
C ARG A 3 57.10 -1.16 -11.34
N LEU A 4 56.53 -2.10 -10.58
CA LEU A 4 55.28 -1.95 -9.80
C LEU A 4 54.15 -1.28 -10.61
N LEU A 5 53.18 -2.04 -11.14
CA LEU A 5 51.90 -2.40 -10.49
C LEU A 5 51.11 -1.15 -10.06
N LEU A 6 49.96 -0.86 -10.70
CA LEU A 6 48.64 -0.89 -10.04
C LEU A 6 47.50 -0.35 -10.94
N CYS A 7 46.38 -1.05 -10.85
CA CYS A 7 45.01 -0.53 -10.90
C CYS A 7 44.38 -0.18 -12.26
N SER A 8 44.20 -1.22 -13.08
CA SER A 8 42.86 -1.52 -13.61
C SER A 8 41.83 -1.56 -12.48
N LEU A 9 40.57 -1.21 -12.76
CA LEU A 9 39.38 -1.29 -11.88
C LEU A 9 38.92 0.04 -11.23
N VAL A 10 38.40 0.94 -12.05
CA VAL A 10 37.33 1.87 -11.64
C VAL A 10 36.13 1.60 -12.54
N VAL A 11 35.55 0.43 -12.38
CA VAL A 11 34.32 0.03 -13.05
C VAL A 11 33.30 -0.28 -11.96
N LEU A 12 32.19 0.45 -12.00
CA LEU A 12 30.89 0.09 -11.43
C LEU A 12 30.80 -0.02 -9.90
N LEU A 13 30.85 1.12 -9.23
CA LEU A 13 30.16 1.31 -7.94
C LEU A 13 29.12 2.44 -8.05
N ALA A 14 28.33 2.40 -9.11
CA ALA A 14 26.99 2.99 -9.07
C ALA A 14 26.11 2.04 -8.26
N GLY A 15 26.30 2.05 -6.93
CA GLY A 15 25.37 1.42 -6.02
C GLY A 15 24.01 2.08 -6.23
N THR A 16 23.12 1.38 -6.93
CA THR A 16 21.74 1.81 -7.09
C THR A 16 21.09 1.76 -5.72
N ALA A 17 21.13 2.89 -5.01
CA ALA A 17 20.33 3.14 -3.82
C ALA A 17 18.86 3.26 -4.26
N PHE A 18 18.25 2.15 -4.67
CA PHE A 18 16.81 2.06 -4.77
C PHE A 18 16.29 2.08 -3.34
N ALA A 19 15.60 3.15 -2.97
CA ALA A 19 14.78 3.21 -1.78
C ALA A 19 13.69 2.11 -1.88
N ARG A 20 14.03 0.89 -1.45
CA ARG A 20 13.10 -0.23 -1.34
C ARG A 20 12.37 -0.06 -0.01
N TRP A 21 11.04 -0.08 -0.05
CA TRP A 21 10.25 -0.25 1.17
C TRP A 21 10.77 -1.47 1.91
N VAL A 22 11.09 -1.31 3.20
CA VAL A 22 11.37 -2.46 4.09
C VAL A 22 10.08 -3.25 4.15
N LEU A 23 9.98 -4.41 3.50
CA LEU A 23 8.77 -5.23 3.48
C LEU A 23 8.34 -5.55 4.92
N ILE A 24 7.25 -4.94 5.36
CA ILE A 24 6.65 -5.23 6.66
C ILE A 24 5.74 -6.46 6.49
N PRO A 25 5.91 -7.52 7.31
CA PRO A 25 5.00 -8.66 7.28
C PRO A 25 3.56 -8.26 7.52
N THR A 26 2.61 -8.92 6.84
CA THR A 26 1.16 -8.66 6.95
C THR A 26 0.68 -8.62 8.39
N GLU A 27 1.17 -9.54 9.23
CA GLU A 27 0.87 -9.56 10.66
C GLU A 27 1.18 -8.21 11.34
N LYS A 28 2.35 -7.63 11.09
CA LYS A 28 2.72 -6.34 11.68
C LYS A 28 1.85 -5.20 11.14
N LEU A 29 1.48 -5.22 9.85
CA LEU A 29 0.54 -4.26 9.27
C LEU A 29 -0.85 -4.33 9.91
N LEU A 30 -1.33 -5.54 10.25
CA LEU A 30 -2.64 -5.75 10.90
C LEU A 30 -2.73 -5.12 12.30
N THR A 31 -1.60 -4.90 12.97
CA THR A 31 -1.54 -4.19 14.28
C THR A 31 -1.90 -2.72 14.13
N GLU A 32 -1.45 -2.10 13.04
CA GLU A 32 -1.63 -0.67 12.77
C GLU A 32 -2.86 -0.40 11.90
N THR A 33 -3.73 -1.40 11.73
CA THR A 33 -4.90 -1.35 10.84
C THR A 33 -6.18 -1.23 11.65
N ASP A 34 -6.97 -0.20 11.36
CA ASP A 34 -8.24 0.06 12.05
C ASP A 34 -9.37 -0.81 11.49
N LEU A 35 -9.32 -1.09 10.18
CA LEU A 35 -10.39 -1.76 9.47
C LEU A 35 -9.81 -2.72 8.41
N VAL A 36 -10.31 -3.96 8.39
CA VAL A 36 -9.96 -4.96 7.36
C VAL A 36 -11.24 -5.39 6.67
N VAL A 37 -11.33 -5.16 5.37
CA VAL A 37 -12.53 -5.44 4.56
C VAL A 37 -12.18 -6.12 3.25
N VAL A 38 -13.11 -6.93 2.74
CA VAL A 38 -13.15 -7.29 1.33
C VAL A 38 -14.02 -6.25 0.64
N ALA A 39 -13.47 -5.53 -0.33
CA ALA A 39 -14.18 -4.44 -0.98
C ALA A 39 -13.78 -4.25 -2.44
N ARG A 40 -14.73 -3.75 -3.23
CA ARG A 40 -14.50 -3.36 -4.63
C ARG A 40 -14.24 -1.87 -4.72
N LEU A 41 -13.15 -1.49 -5.39
CA LEU A 41 -12.83 -0.08 -5.66
C LEU A 41 -13.58 0.41 -6.90
N SER A 42 -14.14 1.61 -6.83
CA SER A 42 -14.88 2.27 -7.90
C SER A 42 -14.72 3.79 -7.82
N ASP A 43 -15.24 4.52 -8.80
CA ASP A 43 -15.27 6.00 -8.82
C ASP A 43 -13.89 6.64 -8.56
N VAL A 44 -12.84 6.05 -9.15
CA VAL A 44 -11.47 6.51 -8.95
C VAL A 44 -11.24 7.85 -9.63
N THR A 45 -10.74 8.82 -8.86
CA THR A 45 -10.29 10.11 -9.38
C THR A 45 -8.82 10.33 -9.06
N ARG A 46 -8.12 11.05 -9.93
CA ARG A 46 -6.71 11.43 -9.76
C ARG A 46 -6.54 12.91 -10.06
N THR A 47 -5.83 13.61 -9.19
CA THR A 47 -5.50 15.03 -9.38
C THR A 47 -4.08 15.28 -8.90
N THR A 48 -3.35 16.13 -9.62
CA THR A 48 -2.01 16.57 -9.20
C THR A 48 -2.07 18.02 -8.80
N LYS A 49 -1.57 18.36 -7.60
CA LYS A 49 -1.50 19.73 -7.09
C LYS A 49 -0.13 19.96 -6.45
N LYS A 50 0.57 21.01 -6.87
CA LYS A 50 1.89 21.39 -6.33
C LYS A 50 2.86 20.19 -6.23
N ASP A 51 2.99 19.44 -7.32
CA ASP A 51 3.81 18.21 -7.43
C ASP A 51 3.42 17.03 -6.51
N VAL A 52 2.25 17.10 -5.87
CA VAL A 52 1.66 15.99 -5.11
C VAL A 52 0.56 15.35 -5.94
N ASP A 53 0.69 14.04 -6.20
CA ASP A 53 -0.37 13.26 -6.85
C ASP A 53 -1.33 12.75 -5.77
N HIS A 54 -2.56 13.20 -5.85
CA HIS A 54 -3.68 12.76 -5.02
C HIS A 54 -4.56 11.80 -5.82
N GLY A 55 -5.04 10.77 -5.16
CA GLY A 55 -6.10 9.92 -5.68
C GLY A 55 -7.16 9.68 -4.62
N SER A 56 -8.37 9.42 -5.10
CA SER A 56 -9.47 8.98 -4.26
C SER A 56 -10.34 7.96 -4.98
N GLY A 57 -11.15 7.22 -4.24
CA GLY A 57 -12.16 6.34 -4.79
C GLY A 57 -13.12 5.83 -3.72
N ILE A 58 -14.11 5.07 -4.16
CA ILE A 58 -15.14 4.49 -3.29
C ILE A 58 -14.94 2.99 -3.19
N LEU A 59 -14.74 2.51 -1.96
CA LEU A 59 -14.75 1.09 -1.62
C LEU A 59 -16.17 0.69 -1.25
N THR A 60 -16.76 -0.23 -2.02
CA THR A 60 -18.01 -0.90 -1.64
C THR A 60 -17.67 -2.19 -0.91
N VAL A 61 -17.99 -2.25 0.38
CA VAL A 61 -17.65 -3.37 1.26
C VAL A 61 -18.56 -4.56 0.96
N SER A 62 -17.98 -5.72 0.66
CA SER A 62 -18.73 -6.98 0.53
C SER A 62 -18.60 -7.84 1.78
N GLU A 63 -17.49 -7.72 2.52
CA GLU A 63 -17.23 -8.50 3.73
C GLU A 63 -16.38 -7.69 4.71
N VAL A 64 -16.59 -7.89 6.01
CA VAL A 64 -15.81 -7.24 7.08
C VAL A 64 -15.06 -8.33 7.84
N LEU A 65 -13.74 -8.22 7.88
CA LEU A 65 -12.86 -9.16 8.60
C LEU A 65 -12.47 -8.62 9.98
N LYS A 66 -12.34 -7.30 10.13
CA LYS A 66 -12.03 -6.60 11.40
C LYS A 66 -12.55 -5.17 11.32
N GLY A 67 -13.10 -4.64 12.41
CA GLY A 67 -13.44 -3.22 12.58
C GLY A 67 -14.93 -2.91 12.37
N PRO A 68 -15.34 -1.63 12.48
CA PRO A 68 -16.74 -1.25 12.70
C PRO A 68 -17.58 -1.05 11.41
N ALA A 69 -17.11 -1.56 10.26
CA ALA A 69 -17.86 -1.43 9.01
C ALA A 69 -18.99 -2.46 8.90
N THR A 70 -19.88 -2.29 7.92
CA THR A 70 -20.90 -3.28 7.56
C THR A 70 -20.85 -3.64 6.07
N PRO A 71 -21.24 -4.86 5.68
CA PRO A 71 -21.44 -5.20 4.26
C PRO A 71 -22.43 -4.25 3.58
N GLY A 72 -22.13 -3.86 2.34
CA GLY A 72 -22.86 -2.85 1.57
C GLY A 72 -22.44 -1.40 1.85
N GLN A 73 -21.68 -1.15 2.93
CA GLN A 73 -21.19 0.19 3.23
C GLN A 73 -20.23 0.70 2.16
N LYS A 74 -20.37 1.99 1.82
CA LYS A 74 -19.42 2.71 0.97
C LYS A 74 -18.43 3.49 1.83
N LEU A 75 -17.14 3.31 1.56
CA LEU A 75 -16.05 4.01 2.26
C LEU A 75 -15.27 4.85 1.25
N THR A 76 -14.89 6.06 1.66
CA THR A 76 -13.99 6.91 0.87
C THR A 76 -12.55 6.51 1.14
N LEU A 77 -11.85 6.09 0.09
CA LEU A 77 -10.42 5.83 0.09
C LEU A 77 -9.69 7.05 -0.47
N GLU A 78 -8.62 7.49 0.21
CA GLU A 78 -7.73 8.55 -0.25
C GLU A 78 -6.27 8.07 -0.24
N TRP A 79 -5.48 8.50 -1.22
CA TRP A 79 -4.03 8.30 -1.25
C TRP A 79 -3.33 9.55 -1.80
N ALA A 80 -2.10 9.79 -1.35
CA ALA A 80 -1.30 10.91 -1.81
C ALA A 80 0.18 10.52 -1.91
N ASN A 81 0.85 11.02 -2.94
CA ASN A 81 2.27 10.77 -3.19
C ASN A 81 3.01 12.10 -3.26
N GLN A 82 3.73 12.44 -2.19
CA GLN A 82 4.42 13.72 -2.04
C GLN A 82 5.86 13.74 -2.60
N GLN A 83 6.44 12.59 -2.98
CA GLN A 83 7.85 12.52 -3.35
C GLN A 83 8.07 11.84 -4.71
N ARG A 84 9.03 12.39 -5.49
CA ARG A 84 9.53 11.81 -6.75
C ARG A 84 10.48 10.63 -6.55
N ILE A 85 11.08 10.49 -5.35
CA ILE A 85 12.24 9.61 -5.10
C ILE A 85 11.84 8.29 -4.41
N SER A 86 10.69 8.26 -3.71
CA SER A 86 10.17 7.03 -3.11
C SER A 86 9.18 6.31 -4.04
N ARG A 87 9.03 4.99 -3.86
CA ARG A 87 8.04 4.18 -4.60
C ARG A 87 6.63 4.71 -4.32
N ARG A 88 5.97 5.20 -5.38
CA ARG A 88 4.59 5.73 -5.37
C ARG A 88 3.58 4.62 -5.07
N ILE A 89 2.60 4.92 -4.22
CA ILE A 89 1.41 4.10 -4.01
C ILE A 89 0.29 4.69 -4.85
N ASP A 90 -0.12 3.96 -5.89
CA ASP A 90 -1.34 4.26 -6.63
C ASP A 90 -2.26 3.05 -6.53
N HIS A 91 -3.55 3.32 -6.37
CA HIS A 91 -4.59 2.29 -6.31
C HIS A 91 -5.49 2.31 -7.55
N ALA A 92 -5.24 3.21 -8.50
CA ALA A 92 -6.08 3.33 -9.69
C ALA A 92 -6.13 2.05 -10.54
N ASP A 93 -5.07 1.25 -10.53
CA ASP A 93 -5.00 -0.07 -11.18
C ASP A 93 -5.86 -1.15 -10.48
N GLN A 94 -6.36 -0.86 -9.28
CA GLN A 94 -7.30 -1.68 -8.52
C GLN A 94 -8.77 -1.33 -8.82
N SER A 95 -9.03 -0.31 -9.65
CA SER A 95 -10.39 0.08 -10.02
C SER A 95 -11.14 -1.09 -10.65
N GLY A 96 -12.35 -1.33 -10.17
CA GLY A 96 -13.21 -2.41 -10.60
C GLY A 96 -12.86 -3.79 -10.02
N LYS A 97 -11.74 -3.94 -9.31
CA LYS A 97 -11.33 -5.20 -8.66
C LYS A 97 -11.81 -5.29 -7.22
N THR A 98 -12.04 -6.51 -6.78
CA THR A 98 -12.36 -6.83 -5.39
C THR A 98 -11.12 -7.40 -4.72
N ASN A 99 -10.64 -6.74 -3.67
CA ASN A 99 -9.43 -7.10 -2.94
C ASN A 99 -9.70 -7.09 -1.43
N ILE A 100 -8.73 -7.55 -0.65
CA ILE A 100 -8.70 -7.36 0.80
C ILE A 100 -7.95 -6.06 1.07
N TRP A 101 -8.57 -5.16 1.83
CA TRP A 101 -8.04 -3.83 2.15
C TRP A 101 -7.74 -3.73 3.65
N LEU A 102 -6.49 -3.38 3.97
CA LEU A 102 -6.01 -3.10 5.33
C LEU A 102 -5.96 -1.59 5.52
N LEU A 103 -7.06 -1.04 6.02
CA LEU A 103 -7.36 0.38 6.04
C LEU A 103 -6.99 1.04 7.36
N GLN A 104 -6.40 2.23 7.25
CA GLN A 104 -6.19 3.15 8.37
C GLN A 104 -7.17 4.30 8.26
N LYS A 105 -7.86 4.61 9.36
CA LYS A 105 -8.81 5.71 9.43
C LYS A 105 -8.05 7.02 9.63
N THR A 106 -8.36 8.00 8.81
CA THR A 106 -7.79 9.35 8.93
C THR A 106 -8.63 10.19 9.89
N THR A 107 -8.09 11.34 10.31
CA THR A 107 -8.78 12.28 11.20
C THR A 107 -10.04 12.90 10.58
N ASN A 108 -10.13 12.97 9.24
CA ASN A 108 -11.31 13.48 8.52
C ASN A 108 -12.39 12.40 8.28
N GLY A 109 -12.19 11.17 8.78
CA GLY A 109 -13.14 10.07 8.65
C GLY A 109 -13.05 9.26 7.36
N THR A 110 -12.09 9.58 6.48
CA THR A 110 -11.77 8.76 5.30
C THR A 110 -10.82 7.62 5.68
N PHE A 111 -10.47 6.77 4.70
CA PHE A 111 -9.57 5.66 4.88
C PHE A 111 -8.38 5.75 3.92
N THR A 112 -7.24 5.21 4.33
CA THR A 112 -6.02 5.14 3.51
C THR A 112 -5.43 3.73 3.53
N ALA A 113 -4.70 3.38 2.47
CA ALA A 113 -3.93 2.15 2.34
C ALA A 113 -2.52 2.43 1.80
N ASN A 114 -1.89 3.50 2.32
CA ASN A 114 -0.69 4.13 1.76
C ASN A 114 0.63 3.39 2.06
N TYR A 115 0.64 2.06 1.94
CA TYR A 115 1.82 1.24 2.13
C TYR A 115 1.73 -0.07 1.32
N PRO A 116 2.82 -0.57 0.71
CA PRO A 116 2.79 -1.83 -0.03
C PRO A 116 2.35 -3.00 0.84
N GLY A 117 1.43 -3.85 0.34
CA GLY A 117 0.89 -4.97 1.12
C GLY A 117 -0.31 -4.61 2.01
N ARG A 118 -0.81 -3.37 1.94
CA ARG A 118 -2.13 -3.01 2.51
C ARG A 118 -3.31 -3.36 1.59
N VAL A 119 -3.02 -3.75 0.36
CA VAL A 119 -3.99 -4.33 -0.58
C VAL A 119 -3.49 -5.73 -0.88
N LEU A 120 -4.33 -6.72 -0.62
CA LEU A 120 -4.01 -8.14 -0.75
C LEU A 120 -5.01 -8.83 -1.67
N ASP A 121 -4.57 -9.90 -2.31
CA ASP A 121 -5.41 -10.70 -3.18
C ASP A 121 -6.42 -11.52 -2.38
N LEU A 122 -7.56 -11.85 -3.00
CA LEU A 122 -8.63 -12.63 -2.35
C LEU A 122 -8.18 -14.03 -1.90
N GLU A 123 -7.18 -14.60 -2.56
CA GLU A 123 -6.60 -15.90 -2.19
C GLU A 123 -6.01 -15.89 -0.78
N GLN A 124 -5.57 -14.73 -0.29
CA GLN A 124 -4.99 -14.55 1.04
C GLN A 124 -6.04 -14.41 2.15
N ARG A 125 -7.34 -14.51 1.83
CA ARG A 125 -8.43 -14.23 2.78
C ARG A 125 -8.39 -15.12 4.02
N GLU A 126 -8.19 -16.43 3.85
CA GLU A 126 -8.15 -17.36 4.99
C GLU A 126 -6.90 -17.17 5.83
N GLU A 127 -5.76 -16.84 5.22
CA GLU A 127 -4.55 -16.46 5.95
C GLU A 127 -4.79 -15.24 6.84
N VAL A 128 -5.36 -14.17 6.27
CA VAL A 128 -5.69 -12.94 7.02
C VAL A 128 -6.67 -13.23 8.15
N ARG A 129 -7.73 -14.01 7.92
CA ARG A 129 -8.67 -14.42 8.97
C ARG A 129 -7.98 -15.18 10.10
N ASN A 130 -7.05 -16.07 9.78
CA ASN A 130 -6.30 -16.82 10.78
C ASN A 130 -5.35 -15.93 11.58
N LEU A 131 -4.69 -14.96 10.95
CA LEU A 131 -3.86 -13.97 11.64
C LEU A 131 -4.69 -13.08 12.59
N LEU A 132 -5.91 -12.72 12.20
CA LEU A 132 -6.81 -11.92 13.03
C LEU A 132 -7.33 -12.68 14.26
N LYS A 133 -7.51 -14.01 14.18
CA LYS A 133 -7.96 -14.86 15.31
C LYS A 133 -6.88 -15.09 16.37
N LYS A 134 -5.60 -14.98 16.01
CA LYS A 134 -4.47 -15.19 16.94
C LYS A 134 -4.22 -14.00 17.87
N ARG A 135 -5.04 -12.96 17.79
CA ARG A 135 -4.90 -11.68 18.47
C ARG A 135 -6.11 -11.43 19.36
#